data_AF-A0A1F3KD59-F1
#
_entry.id   AF-A0A1F3KD59-F1
#
_cell.length_a   1.000
_cell.length_b   1.000
_cell.length_c   1.000
_cell.angle_alpha   90.00
_cell.angle_beta   90.00
_cell.angle_gamma   90.00
#
_symmetry.space_group_name_H-M   'P 1'
#
loop_
_entity.id
_entity.type
_entity.pdbx_description
1 polymer ?
#
loop_
_entity_poly.entity_id
_entity_poly.type
_entity_poly.pdbx_seq_one_letter_code
_entity_poly.pdbx_strand_id
1 'polypeptide(L)'
;MPNNAINKFTGQLILLSAILGLVSLIAYLVLPRISPAMPFLLLFIMSVTLLMHRYLLQSSVKKNNQFINRFLMMTTFKLVGYLGLITAYALINREDAVPFTVTFLAYYFIYSVFEVTSLLKYLKKSN
;
A
#
# COMPACT_ATOMS: atom_id res chain seq x y z
N MET A 1 -2.67 -18.31 -16.37
CA MET A 1 -1.34 -17.89 -15.86
C MET A 1 -1.32 -16.64 -14.93
N PRO A 2 -2.37 -15.79 -14.77
CA PRO A 2 -2.31 -14.68 -13.79
C PRO A 2 -2.63 -15.08 -12.33
N ASN A 3 -3.45 -16.10 -12.08
CA ASN A 3 -3.87 -16.48 -10.71
C ASN A 3 -2.70 -16.87 -9.79
N ASN A 4 -1.69 -17.60 -10.31
CA ASN A 4 -0.54 -18.01 -9.49
C ASN A 4 0.32 -16.81 -9.06
N ALA A 5 0.46 -15.79 -9.92
CA ALA A 5 1.17 -14.57 -9.59
C ALA A 5 0.40 -13.74 -8.54
N ILE A 6 -0.92 -13.63 -8.69
CA ILE A 6 -1.79 -12.95 -7.72
C ILE A 6 -1.74 -13.64 -6.36
N ASN A 7 -1.82 -14.98 -6.32
CA ASN A 7 -1.80 -15.74 -5.06
C ASN A 7 -0.44 -15.61 -4.35
N LYS A 8 0.66 -15.67 -5.11
CA LYS A 8 2.01 -15.45 -4.58
C LYS A 8 2.16 -14.04 -4.01
N PHE A 9 1.73 -13.03 -4.76
CA PHE A 9 1.75 -11.64 -4.30
C PHE A 9 0.89 -11.44 -3.05
N THR A 10 -0.31 -12.00 -3.03
CA THR A 10 -1.23 -11.91 -1.88
C THR A 10 -0.58 -12.52 -0.63
N GLY A 11 0.06 -13.69 -0.75
CA GLY A 11 0.79 -14.29 0.38
C GLY A 11 1.96 -13.43 0.87
N GLN A 12 2.74 -12.84 -0.04
CA GLN A 12 3.83 -11.93 0.32
C GLN A 12 3.32 -10.63 0.94
N LEU A 13 2.20 -10.10 0.45
CA LEU A 13 1.54 -8.91 0.99
C LEU A 13 1.03 -9.17 2.41
N ILE A 14 0.38 -10.32 2.65
CA ILE A 14 -0.08 -10.71 3.98
C ILE A 14 1.11 -10.87 4.93
N LEU A 15 2.20 -11.52 4.49
CA LEU A 15 3.40 -11.67 5.29
C LEU A 15 4.02 -10.31 5.65
N LEU A 16 4.14 -9.40 4.67
CA LEU A 16 4.62 -8.04 4.89
C LEU A 16 3.73 -7.30 5.88
N SER A 17 2.40 -7.43 5.73
CA SER A 17 1.40 -6.81 6.60
C SER A 17 1.48 -7.34 8.03
N ALA A 18 1.68 -8.65 8.19
CA ALA A 18 1.86 -9.29 9.49
C ALA A 18 3.14 -8.82 10.19
N ILE A 19 4.27 -8.78 9.46
CA ILE A 19 5.54 -8.28 10.00
C ILE A 19 5.41 -6.81 10.38
N LEU A 20 4.85 -5.98 9.51
CA LEU A 20 4.62 -4.57 9.81
C LEU A 20 3.71 -4.39 11.02
N GLY A 21 2.63 -5.17 11.12
CA GLY A 21 1.71 -5.14 12.26
C GLY A 21 2.41 -5.48 13.58
N LEU A 22 3.30 -6.48 13.59
CA LEU A 22 4.10 -6.82 14.78
C LEU A 22 5.10 -5.73 15.13
N VAL A 23 5.88 -5.25 14.16
CA VAL A 23 6.89 -4.19 14.37
C VAL A 23 6.24 -2.94 14.94
N SER A 24 5.08 -2.60 14.43
CA SER A 24 4.37 -1.38 14.80
C SER A 24 3.57 -1.52 16.10
N LEU A 25 3.12 -2.73 16.44
CA LEU A 25 2.62 -3.06 17.79
C LEU A 25 3.74 -2.88 18.83
N ILE A 26 4.93 -3.42 18.56
CA ILE A 26 6.10 -3.25 19.44
C ILE A 26 6.43 -1.76 19.56
N ALA A 27 6.44 -1.04 18.45
CA ALA A 27 6.71 0.39 18.44
C ALA A 27 5.65 1.18 19.25
N TYR A 28 4.37 0.78 19.21
CA TYR A 28 3.31 1.40 20.00
C TYR A 28 3.51 1.19 21.51
N LEU A 29 4.01 0.03 21.91
CA LEU A 29 4.31 -0.28 23.32
C LEU A 29 5.53 0.47 23.86
N VAL A 30 6.51 0.77 23.00
CA VAL A 30 7.77 1.44 23.38
C VAL A 30 7.67 2.96 23.24
N LEU A 31 6.91 3.47 22.26
CA LEU A 31 6.82 4.90 21.95
C LEU A 31 5.41 5.43 22.24
N PRO A 32 5.25 6.39 23.16
CA PRO A 32 3.94 6.95 23.54
C PRO A 32 3.30 7.86 22.47
N ARG A 33 3.83 7.91 21.24
CA ARG A 33 3.42 8.84 20.18
C ARG A 33 3.05 8.14 18.87
N ILE A 34 2.65 6.87 18.91
CA ILE A 34 2.11 6.18 17.73
C ILE A 34 0.59 6.30 17.72
N SER A 35 0.04 6.57 16.54
CA SER A 35 -1.40 6.73 16.38
C SER A 35 -2.15 5.42 16.71
N PRO A 36 -3.24 5.48 17.48
CA PRO A 36 -4.08 4.32 17.78
C PRO A 36 -4.83 3.79 16.54
N ALA A 37 -4.95 4.59 15.48
CA ALA A 37 -5.62 4.19 14.22
C ALA A 37 -4.74 3.31 13.31
N MET A 38 -3.52 2.99 13.74
CA MET A 38 -2.54 2.18 13.02
C MET A 38 -3.05 0.84 12.45
N PRO A 39 -3.82 -0.02 13.16
CA PRO A 39 -4.32 -1.26 12.57
C PRO A 39 -5.30 -1.01 11.41
N PHE A 40 -6.13 0.04 11.51
CA PHE A 40 -7.04 0.43 10.42
C PHE A 40 -6.27 0.93 9.20
N LEU A 41 -5.22 1.73 9.42
CA LEU A 41 -4.32 2.20 8.37
C LEU A 41 -3.66 1.04 7.62
N LEU A 42 -3.16 0.06 8.37
CA LEU A 42 -2.47 -1.09 7.82
C LEU A 42 -3.42 -1.91 6.93
N LEU A 43 -4.63 -2.20 7.41
CA LEU A 43 -5.66 -2.90 6.64
C LEU A 43 -6.10 -2.12 5.40
N PHE A 44 -6.24 -0.80 5.52
CA PHE A 44 -6.61 0.08 4.42
C PHE A 44 -5.56 0.08 3.30
N ILE A 45 -4.29 0.36 3.64
CA ILE A 45 -3.19 0.41 2.66
C ILE A 45 -2.96 -0.98 2.04
N MET A 46 -3.07 -2.05 2.82
CA MET A 46 -3.00 -3.43 2.33
C MET A 46 -4.10 -3.69 1.30
N SER A 47 -5.35 -3.34 1.62
CA SER A 47 -6.51 -3.52 0.73
C SER A 47 -6.33 -2.76 -0.59
N VAL A 48 -5.94 -1.48 -0.52
CA VAL A 48 -5.70 -0.66 -1.70
C VAL A 48 -4.57 -1.24 -2.56
N THR A 49 -3.47 -1.67 -1.94
CA THR A 49 -2.33 -2.28 -2.65
C THR A 49 -2.72 -3.59 -3.34
N LEU A 50 -3.55 -4.42 -2.70
CA LEU A 50 -4.05 -5.66 -3.31
C LEU A 50 -4.95 -5.37 -4.52
N LEU A 51 -5.87 -4.42 -4.40
CA LEU A 51 -6.78 -4.03 -5.47
C LEU A 51 -6.01 -3.45 -6.66
N MET A 52 -5.09 -2.52 -6.41
CA MET A 52 -4.21 -1.92 -7.42
C MET A 52 -3.42 -3.01 -8.16
N HIS A 53 -2.74 -3.89 -7.44
CA HIS A 53 -1.91 -4.94 -8.03
C HIS A 53 -2.73 -5.89 -8.92
N ARG A 54 -3.91 -6.32 -8.45
CA ARG A 54 -4.83 -7.17 -9.24
C ARG A 54 -5.32 -6.47 -10.51
N TYR A 55 -5.68 -5.20 -10.42
CA TYR A 55 -6.12 -4.42 -11.57
C TYR A 55 -4.99 -4.24 -12.60
N LEU A 56 -3.79 -3.91 -12.14
CA LEU A 56 -2.61 -3.71 -12.98
C LEU A 56 -2.15 -5.01 -13.66
N LEU A 57 -2.17 -6.14 -12.96
CA LEU A 57 -1.86 -7.46 -13.52
C LEU A 57 -2.82 -7.91 -14.63
N GLN A 58 -4.10 -7.59 -14.52
CA GLN A 58 -5.06 -7.89 -15.60
C GLN A 58 -4.78 -7.03 -16.84
N SER A 59 -4.30 -5.81 -16.63
CA SER A 59 -4.00 -4.87 -17.71
C SER A 59 -2.66 -5.10 -18.41
N SER A 60 -1.69 -5.74 -17.73
CA SER A 60 -0.36 -6.00 -18.28
C SER A 60 -0.32 -7.07 -19.38
N VAL A 61 -1.43 -7.79 -19.58
CA VAL A 61 -1.62 -8.72 -20.72
C VAL A 61 -1.70 -7.96 -22.06
N LYS A 62 -1.93 -6.63 -22.04
CA LYS A 62 -1.99 -5.78 -23.25
C LYS A 62 -0.77 -4.84 -23.28
N LYS A 63 -0.20 -4.65 -24.48
CA LYS A 63 0.95 -3.78 -24.88
C LYS A 63 1.52 -2.86 -23.78
N ASN A 64 2.83 -2.92 -23.58
CA ASN A 64 3.61 -2.21 -22.54
C ASN A 64 3.23 -0.72 -22.32
N ASN A 65 2.93 0.04 -23.38
CA ASN A 65 2.51 1.45 -23.25
C ASN A 65 1.18 1.66 -22.50
N GLN A 66 0.23 0.74 -22.63
CA GLN A 66 -1.05 0.85 -21.91
C GLN A 66 -0.90 0.55 -20.42
N PHE A 67 0.04 -0.33 -20.06
CA PHE A 67 0.36 -0.62 -18.67
C PHE A 67 0.91 0.64 -17.97
N ILE A 68 1.86 1.34 -18.58
CA ILE A 68 2.48 2.55 -18.02
C ILE A 68 1.41 3.61 -17.73
N ASN A 69 0.53 3.90 -18.70
CA ASN A 69 -0.54 4.90 -18.51
C ASN A 69 -1.51 4.51 -17.38
N ARG A 70 -1.89 3.22 -17.30
CA ARG A 70 -2.77 2.73 -16.23
C ARG A 70 -2.08 2.77 -14.87
N PHE A 71 -0.81 2.42 -14.79
CA PHE A 71 -0.01 2.49 -13.57
C PHE A 71 0.06 3.92 -13.04
N LEU A 72 0.36 4.88 -13.92
CA LEU A 72 0.37 6.31 -13.59
C LEU A 72 -0.99 6.76 -13.06
N MET A 73 -2.06 6.51 -13.81
CA MET A 73 -3.43 6.89 -13.42
C MET A 73 -3.81 6.32 -12.05
N MET A 74 -3.57 5.03 -11.83
CA MET A 74 -3.86 4.35 -10.57
C MET A 74 -3.03 4.91 -9.41
N THR A 75 -1.74 5.18 -9.62
CA THR A 75 -0.87 5.79 -8.61
C THR A 75 -1.32 7.21 -8.25
N THR A 76 -1.75 8.00 -9.23
CA THR A 76 -2.30 9.35 -8.99
C THR A 76 -3.57 9.28 -8.16
N PHE A 77 -4.53 8.42 -8.51
CA PHE A 77 -5.75 8.25 -7.72
C PHE A 77 -5.46 7.78 -6.30
N LYS A 78 -4.52 6.85 -6.13
CA LYS A 78 -4.05 6.39 -4.82
C LYS A 78 -3.50 7.54 -3.99
N LEU A 79 -2.59 8.35 -4.56
CA LEU A 79 -2.01 9.51 -3.89
C LEU A 79 -3.04 10.57 -3.49
N VAL A 80 -3.94 10.94 -4.41
CA VAL A 80 -5.00 11.92 -4.13
C VAL A 80 -5.96 11.40 -3.05
N GLY A 81 -6.36 10.13 -3.13
CA GLY A 81 -7.20 9.49 -2.12
C GLY A 81 -6.53 9.44 -0.75
N TYR A 82 -5.22 9.18 -0.71
CA TYR A 82 -4.43 9.17 0.51
C TYR A 82 -4.30 10.56 1.13
N LEU A 83 -4.07 11.60 0.32
CA LEU A 83 -4.08 12.98 0.80
C LEU A 83 -5.44 13.35 1.39
N GLY A 84 -6.53 13.03 0.70
CA GLY A 84 -7.89 13.27 1.20
C GLY A 84 -8.15 12.58 2.54
N LEU A 85 -7.71 11.32 2.69
CA LEU A 85 -7.85 10.55 3.93
C LEU A 85 -7.04 11.17 5.08
N ILE A 86 -5.77 11.54 4.84
CA ILE A 86 -4.93 12.18 5.85
C ILE A 86 -5.53 13.50 6.30
N THR A 87 -5.93 14.35 5.35
CA THR A 87 -6.54 15.66 5.67
C THR A 87 -7.85 15.48 6.43
N ALA A 88 -8.73 14.58 5.99
CA ALA A 88 -9.99 14.31 6.69
C ALA A 88 -9.75 13.85 8.14
N TYR A 89 -8.81 12.93 8.35
CA TYR A 89 -8.46 12.45 9.69
C TYR A 89 -7.86 13.55 10.56
N ALA A 90 -6.93 14.34 10.02
CA ALA A 90 -6.26 15.43 10.73
C ALA A 90 -7.24 16.53 11.17
N LEU A 91 -8.30 16.78 10.40
CA LEU A 91 -9.34 17.74 10.76
C LEU A 91 -10.23 17.26 11.91
N ILE A 92 -10.52 15.95 11.98
CA ILE A 92 -11.34 15.34 13.02
C ILE A 92 -10.53 15.13 14.31
N ASN A 93 -9.32 14.61 14.20
CA ASN A 93 -8.44 14.22 15.31
C ASN A 93 -7.13 15.01 15.28
N ARG A 94 -7.19 16.30 15.60
CA ARG A 94 -6.02 17.21 15.52
C ARG A 94 -4.85 16.78 16.40
N GLU A 95 -5.12 16.25 17.58
CA GLU A 95 -4.08 15.80 18.52
C GLU A 95 -3.30 14.59 17.98
N ASP A 96 -3.96 13.73 17.20
CA ASP A 96 -3.36 12.55 16.59
C ASP A 96 -2.90 12.78 15.14
N ALA A 97 -3.11 13.98 14.59
CA ALA A 97 -2.84 14.27 13.19
C ALA A 97 -1.37 14.03 12.79
N VAL A 98 -0.43 14.46 13.63
CA VAL A 98 1.01 14.29 13.36
C VAL A 98 1.43 12.82 13.49
N PRO A 99 1.18 12.11 14.61
CA PRO A 99 1.41 10.67 14.71
C PRO A 99 0.81 9.89 13.55
N PHE A 100 -0.46 10.14 13.23
CA PHE A 100 -1.18 9.47 12.15
C PHE A 100 -0.50 9.68 10.80
N THR A 101 -0.15 10.92 10.46
CA THR A 101 0.47 11.26 9.18
C THR A 101 1.85 10.61 9.03
N VAL A 102 2.65 10.58 10.11
CA VAL A 102 3.97 9.95 10.10
C VAL A 102 3.85 8.43 9.93
N THR A 103 2.96 7.79 10.71
CA THR A 103 2.67 6.35 10.58
C THR A 103 2.15 6.02 9.18
N PHE A 104 1.23 6.83 8.65
CA PHE A 104 0.71 6.71 7.31
C PHE A 104 1.84 6.74 6.27
N LEU A 105 2.72 7.74 6.33
CA LEU A 105 3.82 7.91 5.38
C LEU A 105 4.79 6.72 5.42
N ALA A 106 5.14 6.24 6.62
CA ALA A 106 6.01 5.08 6.77
C ALA A 106 5.41 3.85 6.08
N TYR A 107 4.14 3.55 6.33
CA TYR A 107 3.45 2.45 5.65
C TYR A 107 3.36 2.68 4.15
N TYR A 108 2.96 3.88 3.74
CA TYR A 108 2.85 4.24 2.33
C TYR A 108 4.13 3.92 1.56
N PHE A 109 5.30 4.33 2.06
CA PHE A 109 6.57 4.06 1.40
C PHE A 109 6.87 2.56 1.31
N ILE A 110 6.73 1.82 2.42
CA ILE A 110 7.04 0.39 2.46
C ILE A 110 6.14 -0.39 1.48
N TYR A 111 4.83 -0.16 1.51
CA TYR A 111 3.90 -0.81 0.60
C TYR A 111 4.10 -0.39 -0.86
N SER A 112 4.43 0.88 -1.12
CA SER A 112 4.66 1.37 -2.50
C SER A 112 5.93 0.78 -3.11
N VAL A 113 7.04 0.73 -2.35
CA VAL A 113 8.27 0.07 -2.80
C VAL A 113 8.02 -1.41 -3.07
N PHE A 114 7.31 -2.10 -2.17
CA PHE A 114 6.95 -3.49 -2.36
C PHE A 114 6.08 -3.72 -3.60
N GLU A 115 5.05 -2.89 -3.82
CA GLU A 115 4.14 -2.96 -4.96
C GLU A 115 4.89 -2.77 -6.29
N VAL A 116 5.69 -1.71 -6.41
CA VAL A 116 6.43 -1.37 -7.63
C VAL A 116 7.47 -2.44 -7.95
N THR A 117 8.26 -2.87 -6.96
CA THR A 117 9.29 -3.90 -7.19
C THR A 117 8.67 -5.25 -7.58
N SER A 118 7.50 -5.60 -7.02
CA SER A 118 6.78 -6.81 -7.38
C SER A 118 6.20 -6.74 -8.80
N LEU A 119 5.63 -5.60 -9.19
CA LEU A 119 5.14 -5.36 -10.55
C LEU A 119 6.28 -5.43 -11.58
N LEU A 120 7.42 -4.78 -11.32
CA LEU A 120 8.58 -4.81 -12.21
C LEU A 120 9.14 -6.23 -12.38
N LYS A 121 9.23 -7.01 -11.28
CA LYS A 121 9.62 -8.43 -11.33
C LYS A 121 8.67 -9.26 -12.18
N TYR A 122 7.36 -9.01 -12.09
CA TYR A 122 6.36 -9.69 -12.92
C TYR A 122 6.53 -9.35 -14.41
N LEU A 123 6.65 -8.06 -14.74
CA LEU A 123 6.82 -7.60 -16.13
C LEU A 123 8.09 -8.17 -16.76
N LYS A 124 9.21 -8.17 -16.03
CA LYS A 124 10.48 -8.75 -16.51
C LYS A 124 10.39 -10.26 -16.77
N LYS A 125 9.53 -10.99 -16.06
CA LYS A 125 9.33 -12.43 -16.25
C LYS A 125 8.35 -12.76 -17.39
N SER A 126 7.53 -11.79 -17.79
CA SER A 126 6.50 -11.97 -18.83
C SER A 126 6.96 -11.54 -20.24
N ASN A 127 8.08 -10.83 -20.35
CA ASN A 127 8.82 -10.58 -21.60
C ASN A 127 9.91 -11.63 -21.77
#